data_AF-W5LX41-F1
#
_entry.id   AF-W5LX41-F1
#
_cell.length_a   1.000
_cell.length_b   1.000
_cell.length_c   1.000
_cell.angle_alpha   90.00
_cell.angle_beta   90.00
_cell.angle_gamma   90.00
#
_symmetry.space_group_name_H-M   'P 1'
#
loop_
_entity.id
_entity.type
_entity.pdbx_description
1 polymer ?
#
loop_
_entity_poly.entity_id
_entity_poly.type
_entity_poly.pdbx_seq_one_letter_code
_entity_poly.pdbx_strand_id
1 'polypeptide(L)'
;QFNPIYPLDDDSKYYNMNPTVNDRAHCLVYVVPADQQSIMNEHVLKLMKEIRKKVSDSDIPQVVLLTKVDEACLLVRNDLQKVYRSTYIKAQIESASKTLGIPVNCIFPVKNYSGEISLNDEIDVLSLTALLQILRFANGYLLNLDQKQHN
;
A
#
# COMPACT_ATOMS: atom_id res chain seq x y z
N GLN A 1 21.53 16.38 4.50
CA GLN A 1 21.61 15.31 3.47
C GLN A 1 20.88 14.10 4.04
N PHE A 2 19.94 13.50 3.30
CA PHE A 2 19.19 12.32 3.77
C PHE A 2 20.11 11.10 3.88
N ASN A 3 19.98 10.32 4.96
CA ASN A 3 20.71 9.06 5.17
C ASN A 3 19.70 7.92 5.33
N PRO A 4 19.67 6.95 4.40
CA PRO A 4 18.69 5.85 4.44
C PRO A 4 19.00 4.77 5.49
N ILE A 5 20.18 4.80 6.13
CA ILE A 5 20.63 3.76 7.07
C ILE A 5 20.31 4.13 8.52
N TYR A 6 20.29 5.43 8.84
CA TYR A 6 20.08 5.92 10.19
C TYR A 6 18.72 6.60 10.33
N PRO A 7 17.98 6.36 11.43
CA PRO A 7 16.75 7.09 11.70
C PRO A 7 17.03 8.58 11.84
N LEU A 8 16.02 9.40 11.57
CA LEU A 8 16.08 10.83 11.82
C LEU A 8 16.16 11.05 13.34
N ASP A 9 17.18 11.80 13.76
CA ASP A 9 17.39 12.18 15.16
C ASP A 9 16.45 13.33 15.54
N ASP A 10 15.87 13.28 16.74
CA ASP A 10 15.02 14.35 17.28
C ASP A 10 15.82 15.65 17.49
N ASP A 11 17.14 15.56 17.71
CA ASP A 11 18.06 16.71 17.83
C ASP A 11 18.45 17.31 16.46
N SER A 12 18.04 16.66 15.36
CA SER A 12 18.29 17.19 14.03
C SER A 12 17.53 18.49 13.81
N LYS A 13 18.22 19.53 13.33
CA LYS A 13 17.58 20.78 12.88
C LYS A 13 16.55 20.61 11.75
N TYR A 14 16.50 19.43 11.13
CA TYR A 14 15.54 19.08 10.09
C TYR A 14 14.37 18.23 10.62
N TYR A 15 14.37 17.87 11.90
CA TYR A 15 13.27 17.18 12.55
C TYR A 15 12.17 18.16 12.93
N ASN A 16 10.97 17.90 12.45
CA ASN A 16 9.80 18.69 12.84
C ASN A 16 9.17 18.06 14.09
N MET A 17 9.50 18.59 15.27
CA MET A 17 8.92 18.14 16.54
C MET A 17 7.41 18.35 16.64
N ASN A 18 6.85 19.31 15.89
CA ASN A 18 5.44 19.68 15.95
C ASN A 18 4.82 19.67 14.55
N PRO A 19 4.67 18.50 13.92
CA PRO A 19 4.14 18.41 12.57
C PRO A 19 2.69 18.87 12.53
N THR A 20 2.39 19.75 11.57
CA THR A 20 1.03 20.15 11.24
C THR A 20 0.28 18.96 10.65
N VAL A 21 -1.04 19.08 10.49
CA VAL A 21 -1.83 18.01 9.85
C VAL A 21 -1.30 17.69 8.45
N ASN A 22 -0.84 18.70 7.70
CA ASN A 22 -0.30 18.53 6.34
C ASN A 22 1.05 17.81 6.30
N ASP A 23 1.80 17.83 7.41
CA ASP A 23 3.10 17.17 7.51
C ASP A 23 2.99 15.69 7.90
N ARG A 24 1.80 15.25 8.36
CA ARG A 24 1.56 13.89 8.84
C ARG A 24 1.09 12.98 7.71
N ALA A 25 1.45 11.70 7.79
CA ALA A 25 0.88 10.70 6.91
C ALA A 25 -0.60 10.45 7.23
N HIS A 26 -1.45 10.44 6.20
CA HIS A 26 -2.89 10.18 6.34
C HIS A 26 -3.29 8.78 5.88
N CYS A 27 -2.40 8.07 5.19
CA CYS A 27 -2.58 6.69 4.76
C CYS A 27 -1.20 6.08 4.48
N LEU A 28 -0.97 4.85 4.91
CA LEU A 28 0.23 4.09 4.56
C LEU A 28 -0.07 3.09 3.44
N VAL A 29 0.73 3.13 2.39
CA VAL A 29 0.61 2.23 1.23
C VAL A 29 1.80 1.27 1.21
N TYR A 30 1.53 -0.02 1.34
CA TYR A 30 2.50 -1.08 1.09
C TYR A 30 2.50 -1.44 -0.40
N VAL A 31 3.68 -1.52 -1.02
CA VAL A 31 3.81 -1.99 -2.40
C VAL A 31 4.43 -3.38 -2.39
N VAL A 32 3.66 -4.39 -2.80
CA VAL A 32 4.06 -5.79 -2.72
C VAL A 32 3.96 -6.43 -4.11
N PRO A 33 5.03 -7.06 -4.62
CA PRO A 33 5.00 -7.79 -5.88
C PRO A 33 4.29 -9.16 -5.71
N ALA A 34 3.32 -9.46 -6.59
CA ALA A 34 2.54 -10.70 -6.54
C ALA A 34 3.36 -11.96 -6.91
N ASP A 35 4.44 -11.80 -7.65
CA ASP A 35 5.33 -12.88 -8.12
C ASP A 35 6.44 -13.24 -7.11
N GLN A 36 6.66 -12.42 -6.07
CA GLN A 36 7.80 -12.55 -5.16
C GLN A 36 7.42 -12.60 -3.67
N GLN A 37 6.14 -12.76 -3.34
CA GLN A 37 5.70 -12.78 -1.94
C GLN A 37 6.37 -13.86 -1.08
N SER A 38 6.60 -15.05 -1.65
CA SER A 38 7.24 -16.18 -0.95
C SER A 38 8.74 -15.98 -0.69
N ILE A 39 9.37 -15.00 -1.34
CA ILE A 39 10.80 -14.71 -1.28
C ILE A 39 11.08 -13.51 -0.37
N MET A 40 10.04 -12.91 0.22
CA MET A 40 10.19 -11.74 1.08
C MET A 40 11.03 -12.11 2.31
N ASN A 41 12.16 -11.39 2.45
CA ASN A 41 13.12 -11.63 3.53
C ASN A 41 12.45 -11.50 4.91
N GLU A 42 12.76 -12.43 5.83
CA GLU A 42 12.16 -12.46 7.17
C GLU A 42 12.37 -11.16 7.94
N HIS A 43 13.52 -10.51 7.79
CA HIS A 43 13.80 -9.20 8.39
C HIS A 43 12.86 -8.12 7.85
N VAL A 44 12.62 -8.11 6.54
CA VAL A 44 11.67 -7.17 5.90
C VAL A 44 10.25 -7.43 6.39
N LEU A 45 9.84 -8.70 6.51
CA LEU A 45 8.53 -9.08 7.07
C LEU A 45 8.36 -8.60 8.50
N LYS A 46 9.38 -8.78 9.33
CA LYS A 46 9.37 -8.31 10.72
C LYS A 46 9.21 -6.79 10.77
N LEU A 47 9.99 -6.06 9.97
CA LEU A 47 9.91 -4.61 9.88
C LEU A 47 8.52 -4.13 9.43
N MET A 48 7.94 -4.76 8.40
CA MET A 48 6.60 -4.42 7.93
C MET A 48 5.53 -4.64 9.01
N LYS A 49 5.64 -5.70 9.81
CA LYS A 49 4.74 -5.96 10.95
C LYS A 49 4.89 -4.94 12.07
N GLU A 50 6.12 -4.54 12.38
CA GLU A 50 6.40 -3.49 13.37
C GLU A 50 5.84 -2.13 12.92
N ILE A 51 6.06 -1.77 11.65
CA ILE A 51 5.46 -0.57 11.04
C ILE A 51 3.94 -0.66 11.12
N ARG A 52 3.35 -1.79 10.69
CA ARG A 52 1.90 -1.98 10.69
C ARG A 52 1.31 -1.73 12.07
N LYS A 53 1.94 -2.26 13.12
CA LYS A 53 1.50 -2.07 14.50
C LYS A 53 1.57 -0.60 14.94
N LYS A 54 2.71 0.07 14.74
CA LYS A 54 2.88 1.49 15.10
C LYS A 54 1.88 2.41 14.40
N VAL A 55 1.60 2.12 13.14
CA VAL A 55 0.67 2.90 12.30
C VAL A 55 -0.78 2.64 12.74
N SER A 56 -1.10 1.39 13.10
CA SER A 56 -2.40 1.04 13.69
C SER A 56 -2.64 1.73 15.04
N ASP A 57 -1.61 1.86 15.89
CA ASP A 57 -1.72 2.59 17.17
C ASP A 57 -2.02 4.09 16.97
N SER A 58 -1.77 4.62 15.76
CA SER A 58 -2.06 6.01 15.37
C SER A 58 -3.37 6.16 14.57
N ASP A 59 -4.20 5.12 14.48
CA ASP A 59 -5.44 5.07 13.66
C ASP A 59 -5.23 5.36 12.16
N ILE A 60 -3.99 5.38 11.68
CA ILE A 60 -3.70 5.70 10.27
C ILE A 60 -4.13 4.49 9.42
N PRO A 61 -4.95 4.70 8.37
CA PRO A 61 -5.39 3.63 7.50
C PRO A 61 -4.22 3.06 6.69
N GLN A 62 -4.32 1.77 6.39
CA GLN A 62 -3.26 1.01 5.74
C GLN A 62 -3.82 0.19 4.59
N VAL A 63 -3.16 0.27 3.44
CA VAL A 63 -3.57 -0.37 2.19
C VAL A 63 -2.38 -1.02 1.50
N VAL A 64 -2.65 -2.03 0.67
CA VAL A 64 -1.62 -2.75 -0.09
C VAL A 64 -1.91 -2.60 -1.58
N LEU A 65 -0.91 -2.18 -2.34
CA LEU A 65 -0.87 -2.34 -3.78
C LEU A 65 -0.17 -3.66 -4.11
N LEU A 66 -0.94 -4.61 -4.59
CA LEU A 66 -0.43 -5.89 -5.05
C LEU A 66 -0.05 -5.75 -6.53
N THR A 67 1.21 -5.46 -6.79
CA THR A 67 1.76 -5.17 -8.12
C THR A 67 2.16 -6.43 -8.88
N LYS A 68 2.54 -6.30 -10.17
CA LYS A 68 3.06 -7.40 -11.01
C LYS A 68 2.10 -8.59 -11.15
N VAL A 69 0.80 -8.33 -11.12
CA VAL A 69 -0.24 -9.38 -11.22
C VAL A 69 -0.22 -10.09 -12.57
N ASP A 70 0.22 -9.40 -13.61
CA ASP A 70 0.42 -9.91 -14.97
C ASP A 70 1.70 -10.77 -15.10
N GLU A 71 2.76 -10.45 -14.35
CA GLU A 71 3.95 -11.31 -14.29
C GLU A 71 3.67 -12.58 -13.47
N ALA A 72 2.90 -12.45 -12.39
CA ALA A 72 2.61 -13.54 -11.47
C ALA A 72 1.61 -14.57 -12.03
N CYS A 73 0.74 -14.18 -12.98
CA CYS A 73 -0.33 -15.05 -13.48
C CYS A 73 -0.53 -14.92 -14.99
N LEU A 74 -0.22 -16.00 -15.74
CA LEU A 74 -0.40 -16.05 -17.19
C LEU A 74 -1.83 -15.72 -17.65
N LEU A 75 -2.84 -16.12 -16.88
CA LEU A 75 -4.24 -15.80 -17.19
C LEU A 75 -4.49 -14.29 -17.20
N VAL A 76 -3.91 -13.58 -16.24
CA VAL A 76 -4.03 -12.12 -16.08
C VAL A 76 -3.13 -11.38 -17.05
N ARG A 77 -1.96 -11.96 -17.38
CA ARG A 77 -1.08 -11.45 -18.45
C ARG A 77 -1.80 -11.34 -19.79
N ASN A 78 -2.56 -12.38 -20.13
CA ASN A 78 -3.26 -12.48 -21.40
C ASN A 78 -4.56 -11.66 -21.42
N ASP A 79 -5.16 -11.41 -20.25
CA ASP A 79 -6.42 -10.68 -20.11
C ASP A 79 -6.49 -10.09 -18.68
N LEU A 80 -6.17 -8.79 -18.57
CA LEU A 80 -6.09 -8.10 -17.28
C LEU A 80 -7.45 -8.01 -16.59
N GLN A 81 -8.56 -8.07 -17.35
CA GLN A 81 -9.92 -8.06 -16.79
C GLN A 81 -10.19 -9.30 -15.92
N LYS A 82 -9.40 -10.36 -16.08
CA LYS A 82 -9.49 -11.56 -15.23
C LYS A 82 -8.78 -11.42 -13.89
N VAL A 83 -8.17 -10.27 -13.56
CA VAL A 83 -7.41 -10.08 -12.31
C VAL A 83 -8.19 -10.47 -11.05
N TYR A 84 -9.46 -10.04 -10.92
CA TYR A 84 -10.32 -10.39 -9.78
C TYR A 84 -11.03 -11.74 -9.92
N ARG A 85 -10.94 -12.40 -11.09
CA ARG A 85 -11.51 -13.74 -11.34
C ARG A 85 -10.46 -14.84 -11.20
N SER A 86 -9.17 -14.49 -11.26
CA SER A 86 -8.07 -15.43 -11.13
C SER A 86 -7.98 -15.96 -9.69
N THR A 87 -8.13 -17.28 -9.55
CA THR A 87 -7.94 -17.98 -8.25
C THR A 87 -6.53 -17.82 -7.72
N TYR A 88 -5.53 -17.72 -8.62
CA TYR A 88 -4.14 -17.47 -8.23
C TYR A 88 -3.96 -16.08 -7.63
N ILE A 89 -4.49 -15.02 -8.28
CA ILE A 89 -4.40 -13.67 -7.72
C ILE A 89 -5.16 -13.56 -6.41
N LYS A 90 -6.33 -14.21 -6.30
CA LYS A 90 -7.05 -14.31 -5.03
C LYS A 90 -6.18 -14.92 -3.91
N ALA A 91 -5.49 -16.02 -4.19
CA ALA A 91 -4.57 -16.63 -3.23
C ALA A 91 -3.40 -15.70 -2.86
N GLN A 92 -2.88 -14.92 -3.82
CA GLN A 92 -1.86 -13.91 -3.56
C GLN A 92 -2.36 -12.76 -2.67
N ILE A 93 -3.62 -12.32 -2.84
CA ILE A 93 -4.28 -11.35 -1.95
C ILE A 93 -4.41 -11.92 -0.53
N GLU A 94 -4.88 -13.16 -0.39
CA GLU A 94 -5.03 -13.83 0.90
C GLU A 94 -3.68 -14.04 1.59
N SER A 95 -2.63 -14.38 0.82
CA SER A 95 -1.25 -14.49 1.30
C SER A 95 -0.72 -13.16 1.82
N ALA A 96 -0.88 -12.07 1.05
CA ALA A 96 -0.46 -10.74 1.47
C ALA A 96 -1.22 -10.29 2.72
N SER A 97 -2.53 -10.56 2.76
CA SER A 97 -3.38 -10.29 3.92
C SER A 97 -2.88 -11.01 5.16
N LYS A 98 -2.62 -12.32 5.08
CA LYS A 98 -2.09 -13.10 6.21
C LYS A 98 -0.71 -12.60 6.66
N THR A 99 0.14 -12.24 5.70
CA THR A 99 1.54 -11.89 5.95
C THR A 99 1.68 -10.54 6.64
N LEU A 100 0.96 -9.52 6.15
CA LEU A 100 0.97 -8.15 6.69
C LEU A 100 -0.08 -7.95 7.79
N GLY A 101 -1.09 -8.83 7.82
CA GLY A 101 -2.30 -8.70 8.63
C GLY A 101 -3.11 -7.46 8.29
N ILE A 102 -3.15 -7.11 7.00
CA ILE A 102 -4.02 -6.10 6.42
C ILE A 102 -5.25 -6.81 5.85
N PRO A 103 -6.49 -6.34 6.11
CA PRO A 103 -7.70 -6.96 5.59
C PRO A 103 -7.71 -7.06 4.05
N VAL A 104 -8.28 -8.14 3.51
CA VAL A 104 -8.34 -8.39 2.05
C VAL A 104 -9.02 -7.27 1.26
N ASN A 105 -9.99 -6.57 1.85
CA ASN A 105 -10.68 -5.43 1.23
C ASN A 105 -9.82 -4.15 1.17
N CYS A 106 -8.62 -4.17 1.75
CA CYS A 106 -7.63 -3.10 1.66
C CYS A 106 -6.43 -3.47 0.75
N ILE A 107 -6.56 -4.52 -0.05
CA ILE A 107 -5.51 -5.01 -0.95
C ILE A 107 -6.00 -4.88 -2.39
N PHE A 108 -5.30 -4.06 -3.18
CA PHE A 108 -5.68 -3.71 -4.54
C PHE A 108 -4.67 -4.30 -5.54
N PRO A 109 -5.05 -5.31 -6.32
CA PRO A 109 -4.22 -5.79 -7.42
C PRO A 109 -4.11 -4.74 -8.52
N VAL A 110 -2.87 -4.44 -8.94
CA VAL A 110 -2.56 -3.48 -10.00
C VAL A 110 -1.48 -4.04 -10.93
N LYS A 111 -1.54 -3.65 -12.20
CA LYS A 111 -0.44 -3.83 -13.15
C LYS A 111 0.36 -2.53 -13.22
N ASN A 112 1.68 -2.63 -13.28
CA ASN A 112 2.55 -1.47 -13.45
C ASN A 112 2.66 -1.12 -14.94
N TYR A 113 2.79 0.17 -15.24
CA TYR A 113 3.29 0.63 -16.53
C TYR A 113 4.79 0.33 -16.62
N SER A 114 5.16 -0.76 -17.31
CA SER A 114 6.55 -1.22 -17.41
C SER A 114 7.03 -1.40 -18.85
N GLY A 115 6.13 -1.71 -19.78
CA GLY A 115 6.44 -1.88 -21.20
C GLY A 115 5.53 -1.08 -22.14
N GLU A 116 4.46 -0.49 -21.62
CA GLU A 116 3.50 0.29 -22.39
C GLU A 116 4.06 1.68 -22.72
N ILE A 117 3.95 2.08 -23.98
CA ILE A 117 4.39 3.39 -24.49
C ILE A 117 3.25 4.42 -24.57
N SER A 118 2.02 4.00 -24.28
CA SER A 118 0.81 4.81 -24.29
C SER A 118 -0.11 4.36 -23.16
N LEU A 119 -1.12 5.19 -22.85
CA LEU A 119 -2.17 4.83 -21.90
C LEU A 119 -2.88 3.54 -22.30
N ASN A 120 -3.30 2.78 -21.30
CA ASN A 120 -4.04 1.54 -21.45
C ASN A 120 -5.19 1.53 -20.45
N ASP A 121 -6.42 1.49 -20.97
CA ASP A 121 -7.64 1.59 -20.17
C ASP A 121 -7.72 0.53 -19.05
N GLU A 122 -7.27 -0.70 -19.30
CA GLU A 122 -7.35 -1.77 -18.30
C GLU A 122 -6.36 -1.51 -17.15
N ILE A 123 -5.15 -1.04 -17.46
CA ILE A 123 -4.14 -0.67 -16.45
C ILE A 123 -4.59 0.59 -15.69
N ASP A 124 -5.12 1.57 -16.40
CA ASP A 124 -5.63 2.82 -15.84
C ASP A 124 -6.79 2.57 -14.90
N VAL A 125 -7.76 1.73 -15.28
CA VAL A 125 -8.89 1.38 -14.42
C VAL A 125 -8.41 0.79 -13.09
N LEU A 126 -7.45 -0.13 -13.10
CA LEU A 126 -6.91 -0.70 -11.86
C LEU A 126 -6.15 0.34 -11.03
N SER A 127 -5.29 1.12 -11.66
CA SER A 127 -4.43 2.12 -10.99
C SER A 127 -5.26 3.26 -10.39
N LEU A 128 -6.20 3.81 -11.17
CA LEU A 128 -7.08 4.89 -10.74
C LEU A 128 -8.08 4.41 -9.69
N THR A 129 -8.57 3.17 -9.78
CA THR A 129 -9.41 2.59 -8.73
C THR A 129 -8.63 2.47 -7.42
N ALA A 130 -7.40 1.95 -7.45
CA ALA A 130 -6.57 1.86 -6.26
C ALA A 130 -6.27 3.23 -5.65
N LEU A 131 -5.91 4.22 -6.48
CA LEU A 131 -5.69 5.60 -6.05
C LEU A 131 -6.95 6.21 -5.41
N LEU A 132 -8.12 6.02 -6.03
CA LEU A 132 -9.39 6.50 -5.49
C LEU A 132 -9.68 5.90 -4.11
N GLN A 133 -9.38 4.61 -3.89
CA GLN A 133 -9.54 3.99 -2.58
C GLN A 133 -8.54 4.55 -1.56
N ILE A 134 -7.27 4.74 -1.94
CA ILE A 134 -6.26 5.37 -1.09
C ILE A 134 -6.74 6.76 -0.63
N LEU A 135 -7.24 7.58 -1.56
CA LEU A 135 -7.77 8.91 -1.27
C LEU A 135 -9.00 8.86 -0.35
N ARG A 136 -9.89 7.88 -0.54
CA ARG A 136 -11.05 7.67 0.35
C ARG A 136 -10.61 7.32 1.77
N PHE A 137 -9.62 6.45 1.94
CA PHE A 137 -9.07 6.12 3.26
C PHE A 137 -8.43 7.35 3.92
N ALA A 138 -7.58 8.09 3.19
CA ALA A 138 -6.94 9.29 3.70
C ALA A 138 -7.95 10.38 4.10
N ASN A 139 -8.95 10.65 3.25
CA ASN A 139 -10.01 11.61 3.55
C ASN A 139 -10.87 11.17 4.74
N GLY A 140 -11.20 9.89 4.83
CA GLY A 140 -11.94 9.34 5.98
C GLY A 140 -11.18 9.54 7.29
N TYR A 141 -9.86 9.34 7.28
CA TYR A 141 -9.00 9.61 8.44
C TYR A 141 -9.00 11.11 8.82
N LEU A 142 -8.85 12.01 7.84
CA LEU A 142 -8.89 13.46 8.08
C LEU A 142 -10.22 13.93 8.67
N LEU A 143 -11.35 13.43 8.17
CA LEU A 143 -12.68 13.76 8.70
C LEU A 143 -12.85 13.29 10.15
N ASN A 144 -12.32 12.10 10.50
CA ASN A 144 -12.37 11.59 11.86
C ASN A 144 -11.48 12.40 12.82
N LEU A 145 -10.33 12.92 12.34
CA LEU A 145 -9.48 13.80 13.14
C LEU A 145 -10.19 15.12 13.47
N ASP A 146 -10.85 15.73 12.48
CA ASP A 146 -11.59 16.97 12.65
C ASP A 146 -12.72 16.82 13.69
N GLN A 147 -13.47 15.72 13.63
CA GLN A 147 -14.50 15.40 14.63
C GLN A 147 -13.94 15.21 16.05
N LYS A 148 -12.74 14.64 16.20
CA LYS A 148 -12.08 14.49 17.51
C LYS A 148 -11.58 15.82 18.08
N GLN A 149 -11.40 16.87 17.26
CA GLN A 149 -10.99 18.21 17.74
C GLN A 149 -12.19 19.03 18.25
N HIS A 150 -13.41 18.65 17.88
CA HIS A 150 -14.64 19.38 18.23
C HIS A 150 -15.48 18.71 19.33
N ASN A 151 -15.03 17.58 19.88
CA ASN A 151 -15.62 16.87 21.02
C ASN A 151 -14.67 16.90 22.22
#